data_AF-A0A3P6R1M6-F1
#
_entry.id   AF-A0A3P6R1M6-F1
#
_cell.length_a   1.000
_cell.length_b   1.000
_cell.length_c   1.000
_cell.angle_alpha   90.00
_cell.angle_beta   90.00
_cell.angle_gamma   90.00
#
_symmetry.space_group_name_H-M   'P 1'
#
loop_
_entity.id
_entity.type
_entity.pdbx_description
1 polymer ?
#
loop_
_entity_poly.entity_id
_entity_poly.type
_entity_poly.pdbx_seq_one_letter_code
_entity_poly.pdbx_strand_id
1 'polypeptide(L)'
;RWPLHLSGFDSSNFPIRQEIRAFRTGLSLIWTYDWVPLPVMYPQLVFMAVHAYFFVCIFSRQFIITPTAANYTVVDLYFPLMSSLEFIFYVGWMKVAMELLNPFGEDDDDFDCNFLLDRNLTVSCN
;
A
#
# COMPACT_ATOMS: atom_id res chain seq x y z
N ARG A 1 -38.06 -42.33 -20.68
CA ARG A 1 -37.61 -43.01 -19.44
C ARG A 1 -36.19 -42.56 -19.02
N TRP A 2 -35.79 -41.28 -19.19
CA TRP A 2 -34.51 -40.74 -18.66
C TRP A 2 -34.51 -39.20 -18.49
N PRO A 3 -35.06 -38.66 -17.38
CA PRO A 3 -34.58 -37.36 -16.88
C PRO A 3 -34.10 -37.37 -15.42
N LEU A 4 -34.46 -38.40 -14.63
CA LEU A 4 -34.19 -38.43 -13.18
C LEU A 4 -32.72 -38.69 -12.80
N HIS A 5 -31.91 -39.21 -13.72
CA HIS A 5 -30.50 -39.52 -13.44
C HIS A 5 -29.58 -38.29 -13.56
N LEU A 6 -29.98 -37.29 -14.37
CA LEU A 6 -29.22 -36.04 -14.53
C LEU A 6 -29.47 -35.06 -13.38
N SER A 7 -30.68 -35.06 -12.78
CA SER A 7 -31.00 -34.17 -11.65
C SER A 7 -30.26 -34.53 -10.36
N GLY A 8 -29.95 -35.82 -10.15
CA GLY A 8 -29.13 -36.27 -9.01
C GLY A 8 -27.66 -35.90 -9.16
N PHE A 9 -27.11 -36.00 -10.38
CA PHE A 9 -25.73 -35.60 -10.70
C PHE A 9 -25.54 -34.08 -10.69
N ASP A 10 -26.52 -33.29 -11.12
CA ASP A 10 -26.43 -31.83 -11.07
C ASP A 10 -26.50 -31.31 -9.62
N SER A 11 -27.31 -31.96 -8.77
CA SER A 11 -27.41 -31.63 -7.34
C SER A 11 -26.11 -31.91 -6.57
N SER A 12 -25.36 -32.97 -6.89
CA SER A 12 -24.06 -33.27 -6.26
C SER A 12 -22.92 -32.35 -6.71
N ASN A 13 -23.00 -31.81 -7.93
CA ASN A 13 -22.00 -30.89 -8.47
C ASN A 13 -22.26 -29.43 -8.11
N PHE A 14 -23.45 -29.12 -7.60
CA PHE A 14 -23.83 -27.78 -7.16
C PHE A 14 -22.86 -27.14 -6.14
N PRO A 15 -22.46 -27.82 -5.04
CA PRO A 15 -21.51 -27.23 -4.08
C PRO A 15 -20.14 -26.96 -4.70
N ILE A 16 -19.58 -27.89 -5.47
CA ILE A 16 -18.29 -27.71 -6.17
C ILE A 16 -18.35 -26.53 -7.15
N ARG A 17 -19.45 -26.39 -7.88
CA ARG A 17 -19.66 -25.26 -8.79
C ARG A 17 -19.76 -23.93 -8.05
N GLN A 18 -20.28 -23.90 -6.83
CA GLN A 18 -20.29 -22.70 -5.99
C GLN A 18 -18.87 -22.32 -5.54
N GLU A 19 -18.07 -23.27 -5.07
CA GLU A 19 -16.68 -23.03 -4.67
C GLU A 19 -15.81 -22.52 -5.83
N ILE A 20 -15.95 -23.13 -7.03
CA ILE A 20 -15.23 -22.67 -8.24
C ILE A 20 -15.65 -21.25 -8.61
N ARG A 21 -16.95 -20.91 -8.49
CA ARG A 21 -17.44 -19.55 -8.73
C ARG A 21 -16.92 -18.56 -7.70
N ALA A 22 -16.82 -18.96 -6.43
CA ALA A 22 -16.26 -18.12 -5.37
C ALA A 22 -14.77 -17.82 -5.66
N PHE A 23 -13.98 -18.84 -5.99
CA PHE A 23 -12.58 -18.68 -6.38
C PHE A 23 -12.41 -17.75 -7.60
N ARG A 24 -13.20 -17.98 -8.66
CA ARG A 24 -13.21 -17.11 -9.86
C ARG A 24 -13.58 -15.67 -9.52
N THR A 25 -14.51 -15.46 -8.59
CA THR A 25 -14.92 -14.10 -8.17
C THR A 25 -13.79 -13.41 -7.42
N GLY A 26 -13.04 -14.14 -6.57
CA GLY A 26 -11.82 -13.62 -5.93
C GLY A 26 -10.75 -13.21 -6.93
N LEU A 27 -10.45 -14.04 -7.93
CA LEU A 27 -9.53 -13.69 -9.02
C LEU A 27 -10.01 -12.48 -9.83
N SER A 28 -11.32 -12.41 -10.13
CA SER A 28 -11.91 -11.29 -10.86
C SER A 28 -11.82 -9.97 -10.08
N LEU A 29 -11.89 -10.02 -8.75
CA LEU A 29 -11.71 -8.86 -7.89
C LEU A 29 -10.28 -8.33 -8.01
N ILE A 30 -9.27 -9.20 -7.85
CA ILE A 30 -7.85 -8.84 -7.97
C ILE A 30 -7.56 -8.25 -9.36
N TRP A 31 -8.08 -8.88 -10.41
CA TRP A 31 -7.96 -8.36 -11.78
C TRP A 31 -8.59 -6.97 -11.96
N THR A 32 -9.73 -6.70 -11.29
CA THR A 32 -10.38 -5.40 -11.38
C THR A 32 -9.57 -4.31 -10.66
N TYR A 33 -8.87 -4.66 -9.58
CA TYR A 33 -7.95 -3.74 -8.88
C TYR A 33 -6.73 -3.39 -9.73
N ASP A 34 -6.20 -4.33 -10.52
CA ASP A 34 -5.09 -4.09 -11.44
C ASP A 34 -5.53 -3.34 -12.72
N TRP A 35 -6.72 -3.66 -13.25
CA TRP A 35 -7.25 -3.08 -14.48
C TRP A 35 -7.49 -1.57 -14.40
N VAL A 36 -7.86 -1.05 -13.23
CA VAL A 36 -8.10 0.38 -13.02
C VAL A 36 -7.09 0.93 -12.00
N PRO A 37 -5.87 1.30 -12.44
CA PRO A 37 -4.90 1.89 -11.55
C PRO A 37 -5.36 3.28 -11.08
N LEU A 38 -4.92 3.66 -9.88
CA LEU A 38 -5.13 5.02 -9.39
C LEU A 38 -4.47 6.03 -10.35
N PRO A 39 -5.13 7.16 -10.66
CA PRO A 39 -4.54 8.13 -11.57
C PRO A 39 -3.18 8.61 -11.07
N VAL A 40 -2.19 8.57 -11.96
CA VAL A 40 -0.77 8.86 -11.66
C VAL A 40 -0.56 10.24 -11.03
N MET A 41 -1.46 11.19 -11.31
CA MET A 41 -1.42 12.54 -10.76
C MET A 41 -1.60 12.58 -9.24
N TYR A 42 -2.30 11.62 -8.62
CA TYR A 42 -2.57 11.63 -7.18
C TYR A 42 -1.30 11.45 -6.34
N PRO A 43 -0.49 10.38 -6.50
CA PRO A 43 0.79 10.28 -5.82
C PRO A 43 1.70 11.47 -6.14
N GLN A 44 1.77 11.88 -7.42
CA GLN A 44 2.62 13.00 -7.84
C GLN A 44 2.31 14.31 -7.08
N LEU A 45 1.03 14.64 -6.90
CA LEU A 45 0.62 15.82 -6.14
C LEU A 45 0.98 15.71 -4.65
N VAL A 46 0.79 14.54 -4.05
CA VAL A 46 1.14 14.32 -2.64
C VAL A 46 2.66 14.43 -2.44
N PHE A 47 3.45 13.81 -3.32
CA PHE A 47 4.91 13.93 -3.30
C PHE A 47 5.36 15.38 -3.44
N MET A 48 4.81 16.11 -4.41
CA MET A 48 5.14 17.51 -4.64
C MET A 48 4.78 18.38 -3.42
N ALA A 49 3.60 18.18 -2.84
CA ALA A 49 3.12 18.96 -1.71
C ALA A 49 3.98 18.76 -0.46
N VAL A 50 4.32 17.51 -0.13
CA VAL A 50 5.15 17.19 1.04
C VAL A 50 6.57 17.75 0.86
N HIS A 51 7.18 17.58 -0.31
CA HIS A 51 8.52 18.12 -0.59
C HIS A 51 8.54 19.65 -0.62
N ALA A 52 7.51 20.29 -1.18
CA ALA A 52 7.39 21.75 -1.19
C ALA A 52 7.20 22.32 0.23
N TYR A 53 6.39 21.66 1.07
CA TYR A 53 6.25 22.02 2.48
C TYR A 53 7.61 21.98 3.19
N PHE A 54 8.38 20.91 3.00
CA PHE A 54 9.72 20.82 3.58
C PHE A 54 10.70 21.85 3.06
N PHE A 55 10.68 22.12 1.76
CA PHE A 55 11.51 23.13 1.15
C PHE A 55 11.27 24.50 1.80
N VAL A 56 10.00 24.90 1.98
CA VAL A 56 9.64 26.13 2.67
C VAL A 56 10.07 26.10 4.14
N CYS A 57 9.87 24.99 4.86
CA CYS A 57 10.26 24.86 6.26
C CYS A 57 11.77 24.98 6.49
N ILE A 58 12.61 24.50 5.57
CA ILE A 58 14.07 24.63 5.65
C ILE A 58 14.49 26.11 5.64
N PHE A 59 13.92 26.91 4.75
CA PHE A 59 14.22 28.35 4.70
C PHE A 59 13.56 29.14 5.83
N SER A 60 12.31 28.81 6.19
CA SER A 60 11.58 29.57 7.21
C SER A 60 12.09 29.34 8.63
N ARG A 61 12.69 28.18 8.90
CA ARG A 61 13.22 27.81 10.23
C ARG A 61 14.74 27.98 10.32
N GLN A 62 15.35 28.62 9.33
CA GLN A 62 16.73 29.06 9.39
C GLN A 62 16.82 30.24 10.37
N PHE A 63 17.17 29.97 11.62
CA PHE A 63 17.27 31.00 12.67
C PHE A 63 18.32 32.06 12.29
N ILE A 64 17.89 33.32 12.17
CA ILE A 64 18.81 34.46 12.05
C ILE A 64 19.47 34.66 13.42
N ILE A 65 20.78 34.46 13.47
CA ILE A 65 21.59 34.53 14.69
C ILE A 65 21.77 36.01 15.07
N THR A 66 20.80 36.56 15.80
CA THR A 66 20.96 37.85 16.47
C THR A 66 21.26 37.58 17.95
N PRO A 67 22.33 38.15 18.53
CA PRO A 67 22.77 37.90 19.92
C PRO A 67 21.78 38.37 21.01
N THR A 68 20.57 38.79 20.64
CA THR A 68 19.51 39.32 21.51
C THR A 68 18.21 38.52 21.39
N ALA A 69 18.20 37.40 20.67
CA ALA A 69 16.99 36.60 20.45
C ALA A 69 16.62 35.78 21.71
N ALA A 70 15.35 35.85 22.12
CA ALA A 70 14.83 35.19 23.32
C ALA A 70 14.84 33.64 23.28
N ASN A 71 15.04 33.05 22.10
CA ASN A 71 15.05 31.60 21.89
C ASN A 71 16.47 31.12 21.56
N TYR A 72 17.38 31.21 22.52
CA TYR A 72 18.75 30.72 22.40
C TYR A 72 18.83 29.25 22.86
N THR A 73 18.43 28.30 22.01
CA THR A 73 18.70 26.88 22.25
C THR A 73 19.94 26.48 21.45
N VAL A 74 21.07 26.29 22.13
CA VAL A 74 22.36 25.88 21.51
C VAL A 74 22.20 24.57 20.70
N VAL A 75 21.26 23.72 21.13
CA VAL A 75 20.92 22.46 20.46
C VAL A 75 20.23 22.69 19.11
N ASP A 76 19.24 23.60 19.01
CA ASP A 76 18.58 23.90 17.73
C ASP A 76 19.49 24.66 16.75
N LEU A 77 20.54 25.32 17.25
CA LEU A 77 21.53 26.03 16.43
C LEU A 77 22.42 25.06 15.62
N TYR A 78 22.79 23.91 16.21
CA TYR A 78 23.59 22.89 15.54
C TYR A 78 22.72 21.92 14.73
N PHE A 79 21.56 21.55 15.26
CA PHE A 79 20.65 20.64 14.59
C PHE A 79 19.20 20.92 15.01
N PRO A 80 18.29 21.28 14.07
CA PRO A 80 16.90 21.59 14.41
C PRO A 80 16.12 20.30 14.70
N LEU A 81 16.23 19.80 15.93
CA LEU A 81 15.68 18.52 16.36
C LEU A 81 14.18 18.45 16.11
N MET A 82 13.43 19.51 16.43
CA MET A 82 11.98 19.50 16.29
C MET A 82 11.53 19.46 14.82
N SER A 83 12.24 20.17 13.94
CA SER A 83 11.96 20.12 12.49
C SER A 83 12.33 18.78 11.86
N SER A 84 13.38 18.13 12.36
CA SER A 84 13.77 16.79 11.90
C SER A 84 12.77 15.71 12.30
N LEU A 85 12.15 15.82 13.48
CA LEU A 85 11.08 14.91 13.89
C LEU A 85 9.83 15.09 13.05
N GLU A 86 9.40 16.34 12.81
CA GLU A 86 8.30 16.62 11.88
C GLU A 86 8.60 16.08 10.48
N PHE A 87 9.84 16.18 10.02
CA PHE A 87 10.28 15.58 8.76
C PHE A 87 10.06 14.08 8.71
N ILE A 88 10.55 13.37 9.72
CA ILE A 88 10.41 11.91 9.79
C ILE A 88 8.93 11.50 9.83
N PHE A 89 8.08 12.22 10.56
CA PHE A 89 6.65 11.90 10.62
C PHE A 89 5.92 12.12 9.29
N TYR A 90 6.04 13.27 8.64
CA TYR A 90 5.30 13.53 7.39
C TYR A 90 5.88 12.78 6.19
N VAL A 91 7.21 12.71 6.05
CA VAL A 91 7.83 11.92 4.97
C VAL A 91 7.63 10.43 5.22
N GLY A 92 7.76 9.97 6.47
CA GLY A 92 7.49 8.58 6.85
C GLY A 92 6.05 8.19 6.55
N TRP A 93 5.08 9.02 6.91
CA TRP A 93 3.67 8.75 6.61
C TRP A 93 3.39 8.71 5.11
N MET A 94 3.98 9.63 4.33
CA MET A 94 3.88 9.60 2.87
C MET A 94 4.49 8.32 2.27
N LYS A 95 5.64 7.86 2.78
CA LYS A 95 6.30 6.65 2.29
C LYS A 95 5.48 5.38 2.58
N VAL A 96 4.93 5.24 3.78
CA VAL A 96 4.04 4.11 4.12
C VAL A 96 2.82 4.08 3.18
N ALA A 97 2.24 5.24 2.87
CA ALA A 97 1.13 5.30 1.91
C ALA A 97 1.53 4.93 0.48
N MET A 98 2.80 5.12 0.11
CA MET A 98 3.32 4.76 -1.21
C MET A 98 3.58 3.25 -1.33
N GLU A 99 4.16 2.64 -0.30
CA GLU A 99 4.38 1.18 -0.25
C GLU A 99 3.04 0.44 -0.32
N LEU A 100 2.02 0.92 0.39
CA LEU A 100 0.67 0.33 0.34
C LEU A 100 -0.10 0.57 -0.98
N LEU A 101 0.44 1.40 -1.89
CA LEU A 101 -0.23 1.72 -3.15
C LEU A 101 -0.25 0.50 -4.09
N ASN A 102 0.79 -0.34 -4.05
CA ASN A 102 0.90 -1.54 -4.86
C ASN A 102 1.43 -2.72 -4.03
N PRO A 103 0.56 -3.44 -3.30
CA PRO A 103 0.96 -4.53 -2.40
C PRO A 103 1.35 -5.84 -3.12
N PHE A 104 1.42 -5.83 -4.45
CA PHE A 104 1.75 -6.99 -5.29
C PHE A 104 3.12 -6.83 -5.98
N GLY A 105 3.96 -5.94 -5.48
CA GLY A 105 5.32 -5.75 -5.97
C GLY A 105 6.30 -6.81 -5.46
N GLU A 106 7.57 -6.42 -5.41
CA GLU A 106 8.68 -7.21 -4.87
C GLU A 106 9.29 -6.56 -3.62
N ASP A 107 8.62 -5.57 -3.02
CA ASP A 107 9.08 -4.95 -1.78
C ASP A 107 8.95 -5.94 -0.62
N ASP A 108 9.78 -5.75 0.42
CA ASP A 108 9.84 -6.68 1.56
C ASP A 108 8.49 -6.85 2.30
N ASP A 109 7.62 -5.84 2.22
CA ASP A 109 6.30 -5.82 2.88
C ASP A 109 5.14 -6.21 1.92
N ASP A 110 5.44 -6.60 0.67
CA ASP A 110 4.44 -7.04 -0.30
C ASP A 110 3.93 -8.47 -0.07
N PHE A 111 2.80 -8.82 -0.70
CA PHE A 111 2.29 -10.17 -0.66
C PHE A 111 3.18 -11.14 -1.46
N ASP A 112 3.73 -12.15 -0.79
CA ASP A 112 4.44 -13.27 -1.44
C ASP A 112 3.48 -14.22 -2.18
N CYS A 113 3.05 -13.76 -3.36
CA CYS A 113 2.10 -14.45 -4.21
C CYS A 113 2.66 -15.75 -4.79
N ASN A 114 3.98 -15.82 -5.02
CA ASN A 114 4.66 -17.02 -5.51
C ASN A 114 4.58 -18.15 -4.46
N PHE A 115 4.90 -17.83 -3.21
CA PHE A 115 4.77 -18.78 -2.11
C PHE A 115 3.32 -19.27 -1.93
N LEU A 116 2.34 -18.36 -2.00
CA LEU A 116 0.93 -18.72 -1.88
C LEU A 116 0.48 -19.65 -3.02
N LEU A 117 0.93 -19.39 -4.25
CA LEU A 117 0.60 -20.22 -5.40
C LEU A 117 1.21 -21.63 -5.27
N ASP A 118 2.50 -21.73 -4.96
CA ASP A 118 3.20 -23.00 -4.81
C ASP A 118 2.62 -23.86 -3.69
N ARG A 119 2.26 -23.22 -2.57
CA ARG A 119 1.56 -23.86 -1.46
C ARG A 119 0.21 -24.42 -1.91
N ASN A 120 -0.60 -23.61 -2.60
CA ASN A 120 -1.93 -24.01 -3.03
C ASN A 120 -1.88 -25.17 -4.03
N LEU A 121 -0.92 -25.15 -4.97
CA LEU A 121 -0.70 -26.26 -5.92
C LEU A 121 -0.26 -27.54 -5.20
N THR A 122 0.69 -27.44 -4.27
CA THR A 122 1.20 -28.61 -3.52
C THR A 122 0.11 -29.26 -2.67
N VAL A 123 -0.71 -28.48 -1.98
CA VAL A 123 -1.81 -28.99 -1.14
C VAL A 123 -2.95 -29.54 -1.97
N SER A 124 -3.19 -28.99 -3.17
CA SER A 124 -4.27 -29.49 -4.05
C SER A 124 -3.89 -30.79 -4.78
N CYS A 125 -2.60 -31.01 -5.03
CA CYS A 125 -2.10 -32.17 -5.76
C CYS A 125 -1.67 -33.36 -4.87
N ASN A 126 -1.47 -33.14 -3.56
CA ASN A 126 -1.29 -34.21 -2.57
C ASN A 126 -2.63 -34.69 -2.01
#